data_AF-A0A2M8SVW2-F1
#
_entry.id   AF-A0A2M8SVW2-F1
#
_cell.length_a   1.000
_cell.length_b   1.000
_cell.length_c   1.000
_cell.angle_alpha   90.00
_cell.angle_beta   90.00
_cell.angle_gamma   90.00
#
_symmetry.space_group_name_H-M   'P 1'
#
loop_
_entity.id
_entity.type
_entity.pdbx_description
1 polymer ?
#
loop_
_entity_poly.entity_id
_entity_poly.type
_entity_poly.pdbx_seq_one_letter_code
_entity_poly.pdbx_strand_id
1 'polypeptide(L)'
;MYPNYYYPYTGESRAFEGLVGTFISIPGNLTLPNGQVLAAGTRVFIHRSSFTQAGQELVTIVFPLGVGGNCVAGSAQVSASQLGGPQGGVQFFR
;
A
#
# COMPACT_ATOMS: atom_id res chain seq x y z
N MET A 1 14.51 39.63 8.35
CA MET A 1 13.26 38.88 8.14
C MET A 1 13.58 37.75 7.18
N TYR A 2 13.81 36.54 7.69
CA TYR A 2 14.25 35.41 6.86
C TYR A 2 13.09 34.89 6.01
N PRO A 3 13.29 34.62 4.71
CA PRO A 3 12.23 34.10 3.85
C PRO A 3 11.87 32.69 4.34
N ASN A 4 10.59 32.54 4.70
CA ASN A 4 9.99 31.28 5.07
C ASN A 4 9.87 30.43 3.80
N TYR A 5 10.91 29.67 3.49
CA TYR A 5 10.88 28.68 2.42
C TYR A 5 9.92 27.57 2.85
N TYR A 6 8.65 27.74 2.48
CA TYR A 6 7.68 26.66 2.44
C TYR A 6 8.20 25.64 1.43
N TYR A 7 8.89 24.62 1.93
CA TYR A 7 9.17 23.43 1.15
C TYR A 7 7.82 22.78 0.83
N PRO A 8 7.39 22.72 -0.45
CA PRO A 8 6.32 21.80 -0.81
C PRO A 8 6.86 20.41 -0.49
N TYR A 9 6.29 19.78 0.54
CA TYR A 9 6.57 18.39 0.88
C TYR A 9 6.17 17.57 -0.34
N THR A 10 7.14 17.27 -1.20
CA THR A 10 6.96 16.46 -2.39
C THR A 10 6.70 15.03 -1.95
N GLY A 11 5.43 14.74 -1.65
CA GLY A 11 4.79 13.49 -2.04
C GLY A 11 5.39 12.19 -1.50
N GLU A 12 5.92 12.14 -0.28
CA GLU A 12 5.78 10.91 0.50
C GLU A 12 4.30 10.84 0.90
N SER A 13 3.51 10.35 -0.06
CA SER A 13 2.07 10.29 0.03
C SER A 13 1.73 9.41 1.22
N ARG A 14 1.41 10.00 2.38
CA ARG A 14 0.74 9.35 3.53
C ARG A 14 -0.66 8.83 3.18
N ALA A 15 -0.85 8.45 1.93
CA ALA A 15 -2.10 8.08 1.35
C ALA A 15 -2.67 6.83 2.00
N PHE A 16 -1.81 5.96 2.53
CA PHE A 16 -2.23 4.69 3.07
C PHE A 16 -2.57 4.73 4.55
N GLU A 17 -2.06 5.70 5.32
CA GLU A 17 -2.51 5.97 6.69
C GLU A 17 -4.04 6.16 6.75
N GLY A 18 -4.60 6.96 5.84
CA GLY A 18 -6.05 7.17 5.73
C GLY A 18 -6.85 6.00 5.15
N LEU A 19 -6.18 4.95 4.68
CA LEU A 19 -6.80 3.76 4.09
C LEU A 19 -6.68 2.52 4.98
N VAL A 20 -6.06 2.63 6.16
CA VAL A 20 -6.01 1.51 7.13
C VAL A 20 -7.43 1.03 7.44
N GLY A 21 -7.64 -0.29 7.39
CA GLY A 21 -8.96 -0.90 7.57
C GLY A 21 -9.79 -1.01 6.30
N THR A 22 -9.24 -0.62 5.14
CA THR A 22 -9.95 -0.68 3.86
C THR A 22 -9.30 -1.65 2.88
N PHE A 23 -10.05 -2.00 1.83
CA PHE A 23 -9.54 -2.77 0.71
C PHE A 23 -9.22 -1.84 -0.47
N ILE A 24 -8.13 -2.14 -1.16
CA ILE A 24 -7.80 -1.55 -2.46
C ILE A 24 -7.50 -2.66 -3.48
N SER A 25 -7.53 -2.31 -4.76
CA SER A 25 -6.95 -3.13 -5.82
C SER A 25 -5.59 -2.55 -6.20
N ILE A 26 -4.57 -3.41 -6.31
CA ILE A 26 -3.24 -2.94 -6.71
C ILE A 26 -3.25 -2.54 -8.20
N PRO A 27 -2.69 -1.38 -8.58
CA PRO A 27 -2.79 -0.85 -9.94
C PRO A 27 -1.84 -1.54 -10.94
N GLY A 28 -0.84 -2.27 -10.44
CA GLY A 28 0.16 -2.97 -11.23
C GLY A 28 0.65 -4.23 -10.51
N ASN A 29 1.51 -4.99 -11.19
CA ASN A 29 2.13 -6.17 -10.58
C ASN A 29 3.03 -5.73 -9.42
N LEU A 30 2.89 -6.41 -8.28
CA LEU A 30 3.64 -6.13 -7.07
C LEU A 30 4.50 -7.34 -6.70
N THR A 31 5.81 -7.19 -6.78
CA THR A 31 6.76 -8.19 -6.28
C THR A 31 6.93 -8.01 -4.78
N LEU A 32 6.56 -9.04 -4.02
CA LEU A 32 6.70 -9.10 -2.57
C LEU A 32 8.16 -9.38 -2.17
N PRO A 33 8.57 -9.08 -0.93
CA PRO A 33 9.94 -9.31 -0.46
C PRO A 33 10.42 -10.77 -0.55
N ASN A 34 9.50 -11.74 -0.53
CA ASN A 34 9.80 -13.16 -0.70
C ASN A 34 9.89 -13.60 -2.18
N GLY A 35 9.84 -12.67 -3.14
CA GLY A 35 9.91 -12.94 -4.57
C GLY A 35 8.59 -13.32 -5.23
N GLN A 36 7.50 -13.49 -4.46
CA GLN A 36 6.18 -13.76 -5.03
C GLN A 36 5.63 -12.51 -5.74
N VAL A 37 4.94 -12.70 -6.86
CA VAL A 37 4.28 -11.61 -7.59
C VAL A 37 2.78 -11.64 -7.35
N LEU A 38 2.21 -10.53 -6.88
CA LEU A 38 0.78 -10.27 -6.92
C LEU A 38 0.45 -9.57 -8.24
N ALA A 39 -0.54 -10.10 -8.97
CA ALA A 39 -0.94 -9.52 -10.25
C ALA A 39 -1.73 -8.22 -10.07
N ALA A 40 -1.65 -7.33 -11.05
CA ALA A 40 -2.52 -6.15 -11.11
C ALA A 40 -4.00 -6.51 -10.90
N GLY A 41 -4.73 -5.67 -10.18
CA GLY A 41 -6.12 -5.90 -9.80
C GLY A 41 -6.33 -6.79 -8.57
N THR A 42 -5.27 -7.41 -8.04
CA THR A 42 -5.36 -8.18 -6.78
C THR A 42 -5.90 -7.29 -5.67
N ARG A 43 -6.98 -7.74 -5.03
CA ARG A 43 -7.58 -7.02 -3.92
C ARG A 43 -6.80 -7.31 -2.64
N VAL A 44 -6.33 -6.25 -1.99
CA VAL A 44 -5.54 -6.32 -0.75
C VAL A 44 -6.18 -5.46 0.32
N PHE A 45 -6.07 -5.90 1.56
CA PHE A 45 -6.52 -5.17 2.74
C PHE A 45 -5.35 -4.41 3.35
N ILE A 46 -5.56 -3.14 3.67
CA ILE A 46 -4.56 -2.30 4.34
C ILE A 46 -4.66 -2.53 5.85
N HIS A 47 -3.75 -3.33 6.40
CA HIS A 47 -3.77 -3.68 7.81
C HIS A 47 -3.16 -2.60 8.70
N ARG A 48 -2.00 -2.05 8.30
CA ARG A 48 -1.26 -1.02 9.06
C ARG A 48 -0.42 -0.17 8.13
N SER A 49 -0.20 1.09 8.51
CA SER A 49 0.81 1.97 7.92
C SER A 49 1.87 2.33 8.98
N SER A 50 3.13 2.47 8.57
CA SER A 50 4.26 2.90 9.39
C SER A 50 5.26 3.69 8.55
N PHE A 51 6.23 4.34 9.19
CA PHE A 51 7.23 5.16 8.52
C PHE A 51 8.64 4.72 8.92
N THR A 52 9.56 4.71 7.96
CA THR A 52 10.99 4.53 8.26
C THR A 52 11.57 5.81 8.87
N GLN A 53 12.76 5.70 9.46
CA GLN A 53 13.50 6.87 9.95
C GLN A 53 13.81 7.89 8.83
N ALA A 54 13.84 7.44 7.58
CA ALA A 54 14.04 8.28 6.40
C ALA A 54 12.76 8.94 5.85
N GLY A 55 11.59 8.66 6.45
CA GLY A 55 10.29 9.23 6.05
C GLY A 55 9.41 8.33 5.18
N GLN A 56 9.96 7.24 4.63
CA GLN A 56 9.25 6.38 3.68
C GLN A 56 8.06 5.66 4.34
N GLU A 57 6.87 5.77 3.74
CA GLU A 57 5.66 5.05 4.19
C GLU A 57 5.73 3.56 3.79
N LEU A 58 5.55 2.71 4.79
CA LEU A 58 5.49 1.26 4.69
C LEU A 58 4.08 0.78 5.05
N VAL A 59 3.54 -0.11 4.23
CA VAL A 59 2.17 -0.60 4.36
C VAL A 59 2.19 -2.10 4.56
N THR A 60 1.55 -2.57 5.63
CA THR A 60 1.27 -3.99 5.80
C THR A 60 -0.02 -4.31 5.07
N ILE A 61 0.08 -5.10 4.00
CA ILE A 61 -1.07 -5.59 3.23
C ILE A 61 -1.40 -7.03 3.61
N VAL A 62 -2.68 -7.37 3.54
CA VAL A 62 -3.19 -8.76 3.62
C VAL A 62 -3.85 -9.11 2.30
N PHE A 63 -3.55 -10.28 1.75
CA PHE A 63 -3.97 -10.69 0.40
C PHE A 63 -4.31 -12.18 0.34
N PRO A 64 -5.19 -12.59 -0.60
CA PRO A 64 -5.51 -14.00 -0.78
C PRO A 64 -4.35 -14.75 -1.46
N LEU A 65 -4.10 -15.98 -0.99
CA LEU A 65 -3.13 -16.93 -1.55
C LEU A 65 -3.84 -18.25 -1.87
N GLY A 66 -3.59 -18.79 -3.06
CA GLY A 66 -3.94 -20.17 -3.39
C GLY A 66 -2.75 -21.08 -3.11
N VAL A 67 -2.82 -21.89 -2.05
CA VAL A 67 -1.77 -22.86 -1.71
C VAL A 67 -2.39 -24.25 -1.67
N GLY A 68 -1.98 -25.12 -2.61
CA GLY A 68 -2.45 -26.51 -2.65
C GLY A 68 -3.97 -26.65 -2.81
N GLY A 69 -4.62 -25.73 -3.54
CA GLY A 69 -6.07 -25.72 -3.73
C GLY A 69 -6.87 -25.06 -2.58
N ASN A 70 -6.20 -24.65 -1.50
CA ASN A 70 -6.82 -23.91 -0.39
C ASN A 70 -6.60 -22.40 -0.52
N CYS A 71 -7.60 -21.62 -0.15
CA CYS A 71 -7.47 -20.17 0.01
C CYS A 71 -6.94 -19.86 1.43
N VAL A 72 -5.73 -19.32 1.50
CA VAL A 72 -5.08 -18.88 2.74
C VAL A 72 -4.84 -17.37 2.65
N ALA A 73 -4.77 -16.67 3.79
CA ALA A 73 -4.38 -15.26 3.81
C ALA A 73 -2.85 -15.13 3.93
N GLY A 74 -2.24 -14.36 3.02
CA GLY A 74 -0.85 -13.91 3.12
C GLY A 74 -0.79 -12.48 3.67
N SER A 75 0.34 -12.11 4.26
CA SER A 75 0.62 -10.72 4.62
C SER A 75 2.06 -10.34 4.27
N ALA A 76 2.26 -9.08 3.89
CA ALA A 76 3.58 -8.56 3.56
C ALA A 76 3.65 -7.05 3.85
N GLN A 77 4.84 -6.58 4.19
CA GLN A 77 5.14 -5.16 4.25
C GLN A 77 5.72 -4.71 2.91
N VAL A 78 5.14 -3.68 2.32
CA VAL A 78 5.55 -3.11 1.02
C VAL A 78 5.64 -1.59 1.13
N SER A 79 6.38 -0.95 0.25
CA SER A 79 6.40 0.51 0.18
C SER A 79 5.06 1.03 -0.35
N ALA A 80 4.51 2.07 0.26
CA ALA A 80 3.29 2.73 -0.22
C ALA A 80 3.40 3.17 -1.69
N SER A 81 4.60 3.58 -2.12
CA SER A 81 4.88 3.97 -3.50
C SER A 81 4.69 2.83 -4.51
N GLN A 82 4.82 1.57 -4.08
CA GLN A 82 4.62 0.40 -4.95
C GLN A 82 3.13 0.08 -5.16
N LEU A 83 2.26 0.57 -4.27
CA LEU A 83 0.82 0.37 -4.36
C LEU A 83 0.14 1.44 -5.23
N GLY A 84 0.88 2.46 -5.68
CA GLY A 84 0.35 3.65 -6.33
C GLY A 84 -0.44 4.51 -5.34
N GLY A 85 -0.46 5.83 -5.53
CA GLY A 85 -1.30 6.72 -4.72
C GLY A 85 -2.79 6.33 -4.78
N PRO A 86 -3.66 6.91 -3.93
CA PRO A 86 -5.00 6.41 -3.62
C PRO A 86 -6.05 6.69 -4.74
N GLN A 87 -5.63 6.72 -6.00
CA GLN A 87 -6.47 7.03 -7.16
C GLN A 87 -7.00 5.78 -7.89
N GLY A 88 -6.74 4.57 -7.37
CA GLY A 88 -6.94 3.32 -8.11
C GLY A 88 -8.06 2.38 -7.66
N GLY A 89 -8.92 2.73 -6.70
CA GLY A 89 -10.07 1.86 -6.38
C GLY A 89 -10.52 1.80 -4.93
N VAL A 90 -10.76 2.94 -4.28
CA VAL A 90 -11.63 2.96 -3.10
C VAL A 90 -13.07 2.70 -3.54
N GLN A 91 -13.44 1.42 -3.70
CA GLN A 91 -14.82 1.04 -3.94
C GLN A 91 -15.57 1.11 -2.61
N PHE A 92 -16.17 2.28 -2.34
CA PHE A 92 -17.12 2.43 -1.24
C PHE A 92 -18.33 1.53 -1.54
N PHE A 93 -18.60 0.55 -0.67
CA PHE A 93 -19.90 -0.11 -0.67
C PHE A 93 -20.91 0.90 -0.12
N ARG A 94 -21.90 1.23 -0.94
CA ARG A 94 -23.13 1.92 -0.51
C ARG A 94 -24.19 0.87 -0.23
#